data_AF-A0A2V1B7V8-F1
#
_entry.id   AF-A0A2V1B7V8-F1
#
_cell.length_a   1.000
_cell.length_b   1.000
_cell.length_c   1.000
_cell.angle_alpha   90.00
_cell.angle_beta   90.00
_cell.angle_gamma   90.00
#
_symmetry.space_group_name_H-M   'P 1'
#
loop_
_entity.id
_entity.type
_entity.pdbx_description
1 polymer ?
#
loop_
_entity_poly.entity_id
_entity_poly.type
_entity_poly.pdbx_seq_one_letter_code
_entity_poly.pdbx_strand_id
1 'polypeptide(L)' 'MLLKSDKPPKPTAIDIEIARNKGTFVAIEATNKSLQASKSDLTPSFSEIIKQKTKENSRLREQLAHL' A
#
# COMPACT_ATOMS: atom_id res chain seq x y z
N MET A 1 -19.62 6.30 48.53
CA MET A 1 -20.08 5.14 47.75
C MET A 1 -20.72 5.67 46.49
N LEU A 2 -19.99 5.70 45.36
CA LEU A 2 -20.54 6.14 44.08
C LEU A 2 -21.12 4.92 43.37
N LEU A 3 -22.44 4.81 43.36
CA LEU A 3 -23.19 3.88 42.50
C LEU A 3 -22.83 4.21 41.04
N LYS A 4 -21.85 3.48 40.50
CA LYS A 4 -21.65 3.42 39.06
C LYS A 4 -22.92 2.82 38.48
N SER A 5 -23.67 3.63 37.74
CA SER A 5 -24.82 3.17 36.99
C SER A 5 -24.40 1.97 36.15
N ASP A 6 -25.15 0.87 36.23
CA ASP A 6 -24.95 -0.37 35.46
C ASP A 6 -25.24 -0.20 33.96
N LYS A 7 -25.39 1.05 33.51
CA LYS A 7 -25.69 1.41 32.13
C LYS A 7 -24.40 1.75 31.41
N PRO A 8 -24.25 1.28 30.16
CA PRO A 8 -23.12 1.67 29.35
C PRO A 8 -23.10 3.21 29.19
N PRO A 9 -21.90 3.80 29.10
CA PRO A 9 -21.77 5.23 28.82
C PRO A 9 -22.49 5.59 27.53
N LYS A 10 -23.00 6.83 27.46
CA LYS A 10 -23.65 7.32 26.24
C LYS A 10 -22.62 7.38 25.10
N PRO A 11 -22.99 6.98 23.87
CA PRO A 11 -22.12 7.12 22.71
C PRO A 11 -21.68 8.57 22.51
N THR A 12 -20.41 8.75 22.19
CA THR A 12 -19.82 10.02 21.80
C THR A 12 -20.10 10.34 20.33
N ALA A 13 -19.80 11.56 19.89
CA ALA A 13 -19.89 11.92 18.48
C ALA A 13 -19.03 11.02 17.58
N ILE A 14 -17.86 10.58 18.08
CA ILE A 14 -16.95 9.68 17.40
C ILE A 14 -17.59 8.29 17.24
N ASP A 15 -18.21 7.76 18.30
CA ASP A 15 -18.90 6.46 18.24
C ASP A 15 -20.03 6.46 17.20
N ILE A 16 -20.75 7.58 17.08
CA ILE A 16 -21.80 7.76 16.07
C ILE A 16 -21.21 7.80 14.67
N GLU A 17 -20.08 8.49 14.47
CA GLU A 17 -19.42 8.58 13.17
C GLU A 17 -18.82 7.25 12.74
N ILE A 18 -18.20 6.50 13.65
CA ILE A 18 -17.72 5.13 13.42
C ILE A 18 -18.89 4.22 13.03
N ALA A 19 -20.01 4.29 13.74
CA ALA A 19 -21.19 3.48 13.45
C ALA A 19 -21.82 3.83 12.09
N ARG A 20 -21.92 5.13 11.74
CA ARG A 20 -22.43 5.60 10.44
C ARG A 20 -21.60 5.08 9.29
N ASN A 21 -20.28 5.07 9.45
CA ASN A 21 -19.36 4.56 8.44
C ASN A 21 -19.15 3.04 8.55
N LYS A 22 -19.89 2.32 9.42
CA LYS A 22 -19.72 0.86 9.66
C LYS A 22 -18.26 0.46 9.96
N GLY A 23 -17.51 1.35 10.60
CA GLY A 23 -16.08 1.16 10.87
C GLY A 23 -15.18 1.27 9.64
N THR A 24 -15.70 1.66 8.46
CA THR A 24 -14.89 1.95 7.28
C THR A 24 -14.44 3.40 7.28
N PHE A 25 -13.27 3.65 6.72
CA PHE A 25 -12.74 4.99 6.56
C PHE A 25 -12.22 5.13 5.14
N VAL A 26 -12.77 6.11 4.40
CA VAL A 26 -12.49 6.31 2.97
C VAL A 26 -10.98 6.38 2.69
N ALA A 27 -10.20 7.01 3.57
CA ALA A 27 -8.75 7.09 3.41
C ALA A 27 -8.06 5.72 3.56
N ILE A 28 -8.51 4.85 4.46
CA ILE A 28 -7.93 3.50 4.66
C ILE A 28 -8.27 2.61 3.46
N GLU A 29 -9.52 2.64 2.99
CA GLU A 29 -9.93 1.86 1.83
C GLU A 29 -9.27 2.32 0.53
N ALA A 30 -9.15 3.64 0.33
CA ALA A 30 -8.43 4.21 -0.81
C ALA A 30 -6.94 3.84 -0.78
N THR A 31 -6.32 3.83 0.41
CA THR A 31 -4.93 3.40 0.60
C THR A 31 -4.76 1.92 0.25
N ASN A 32 -5.68 1.05 0.70
CA ASN A 32 -5.65 -0.37 0.36
C ASN A 32 -5.82 -0.61 -1.14
N LYS A 33 -6.75 0.07 -1.80
CA LYS A 33 -6.93 -0.03 -3.25
C LYS A 33 -5.69 0.42 -4.02
N SER A 34 -5.10 1.54 -3.61
CA SER A 34 -3.88 2.08 -4.22
C SER A 34 -2.68 1.14 -4.01
N LEU A 35 -2.54 0.57 -2.81
CA LEU A 35 -1.49 -0.39 -2.48
C LEU A 35 -1.64 -1.72 -3.25
N GLN A 36 -2.86 -2.19 -3.48
CA GLN A 36 -3.09 -3.38 -4.29
C GLN A 36 -2.84 -3.10 -5.77
N ALA A 37 -3.24 -1.93 -6.27
CA ALA A 37 -2.92 -1.50 -7.63
C ALA A 37 -1.40 -1.41 -7.86
N SER A 38 -0.63 -0.84 -6.91
CA SER A 38 0.83 -0.78 -7.03
C SER A 38 1.52 -2.14 -6.97
N LYS A 39 0.88 -3.17 -6.39
CA LYS A 39 1.37 -4.55 -6.42
C LYS A 39 1.09 -5.24 -7.76
N SER A 40 0.10 -4.77 -8.52
CA SER A 40 -0.27 -5.33 -9.82
C SER A 40 0.64 -4.84 -10.96
N ASP A 41 1.36 -3.73 -10.74
CA ASP A 41 2.50 -3.39 -11.57
C ASP A 41 3.58 -4.43 -11.35
N LEU A 42 3.69 -5.35 -12.31
CA LEU A 42 4.74 -6.37 -12.41
C LEU A 42 6.09 -5.67 -12.49
N THR A 43 6.61 -5.26 -11.34
CA THR A 43 7.99 -4.85 -11.21
C THR A 43 8.80 -6.09 -11.59
N PRO A 44 9.62 -6.02 -12.66
CA PRO A 44 10.43 -7.16 -13.05
C PRO A 44 11.24 -7.61 -11.83
N SER A 45 11.33 -8.92 -11.63
CA SER A 45 12.15 -9.46 -10.54
C SER A 45 13.57 -8.92 -10.67
N PHE A 46 14.28 -8.77 -9.54
CA PHE A 46 15.67 -8.32 -9.57
C PHE A 46 16.54 -9.17 -10.51
N SER A 47 16.26 -10.46 -10.62
CA SER A 47 16.91 -11.38 -11.56
C SER A 47 16.70 -10.96 -13.04
N GLU A 48 15.48 -10.62 -13.42
CA GLU A 48 15.15 -10.15 -14.77
C GLU A 48 15.83 -8.81 -15.08
N ILE A 49 15.85 -7.89 -14.11
CA ILE A 49 16.55 -6.60 -14.23
C ILE A 49 18.05 -6.82 -14.43
N ILE A 50 18.68 -7.68 -13.62
CA ILE A 50 20.11 -7.99 -13.73
C ILE A 50 20.42 -8.60 -15.10
N LYS A 51 19.60 -9.53 -15.59
CA LYS A 51 19.77 -10.16 -16.89
C LYS A 51 19.69 -9.13 -18.03
N GLN A 52 18.68 -8.25 -18.01
CA GLN A 52 18.53 -7.18 -18.99
C GLN A 52 19.73 -6.24 -18.99
N LYS A 53 20.14 -5.77 -17.80
CA LYS A 53 21.26 -4.84 -17.65
C LYS A 53 22.60 -5.46 -18.05
N THR A 54 22.80 -6.74 -17.76
CA THR A 54 24.00 -7.47 -18.20
C THR A 54 24.08 -7.52 -19.73
N LYS A 55 22.96 -7.85 -20.40
CA LYS A 55 22.89 -7.88 -21.87
C LYS A 55 23.14 -6.50 -22.49
N GLU A 56 22.51 -5.46 -21.93
CA GLU A 56 22.69 -4.09 -22.38
C GLU A 56 24.14 -3.64 -22.25
N ASN A 57 24.79 -3.92 -21.11
CA ASN A 57 26.19 -3.59 -20.87
C ASN A 57 27.13 -4.30 -21.87
N SER A 58 26.91 -5.57 -22.18
CA SER A 58 27.71 -6.28 -23.19
C SER A 58 27.59 -5.63 -24.56
N ARG A 59 26.36 -5.31 -25.00
CA ARG A 59 26.10 -4.62 -26.27
C ARG A 59 26.82 -3.26 -26.34
N LEU A 60 26.75 -2.48 -25.27
CA LEU A 60 27.39 -1.16 -25.22
C LEU A 60 28.92 -1.27 -25.27
N ARG A 61 29.50 -2.27 -24.60
CA ARG A 61 30.94 -2.54 -24.66
C ARG A 61 31.41 -2.93 -26.05
N GLU A 62 30.65 -3.76 -26.75
CA GLU A 62 30.92 -4.11 -28.15
C GLU A 62 30.89 -2.86 -29.04
N GLN A 63 29.88 -2.00 -28.87
CA GLN A 63 29.81 -0.74 -29.63
C GLN A 63 31.01 0.18 -29.36
N LEU A 64 31.45 0.28 -28.10
CA LEU A 64 32.63 1.06 -27.74
C LEU A 64 33.93 0.47 -28.31
N ALA A 65 34.03 -0.85 -28.42
CA ALA A 65 35.21 -1.51 -28.98
C ALA A 65 35.31 -1.38 -30.52
N HIS A 66 34.22 -0.97 -31.17
CA HIS A 66 34.14 -0.73 -32.61
C HIS A 66 34.06 0.76 -32.99
N LEU A 67 34.34 1.66 -32.04
CA LEU A 67 34.60 3.09 -32.25
C LEU A 67 36.10 3.35 -32.36
#